data_AF-A0A2A4J677-F1
#
_entry.id   AF-A0A2A4J677-F1
#
_cell.length_a   1.000
_cell.length_b   1.000
_cell.length_c   1.000
_cell.angle_alpha   90.00
_cell.angle_beta   90.00
_cell.angle_gamma   90.00
#
_symmetry.space_group_name_H-M   'P 1'
#
loop_
_entity.id
_entity.type
_entity.pdbx_description
1 polymer ?
#
loop_
_entity_poly.entity_id
_entity_poly.type
_entity_poly.pdbx_seq_one_letter_code
_entity_poly.pdbx_strand_id
1 'polypeptide(L)'
;MSGETPIQSADGLHTPAYLSWRKLQLSRAKLKASSKTSALLSGFAMVAMVEVQLNPPESTKVPNEMLVAFTVCTTLLVAVHMLALMISTCILPNIEAVGNLHSISLVHESPHERLHWYIEIAWAFSTLLGLILFLIEIAILCWVKFYDLSPTAAWSACVVLIPVMIVFLAFAIHFYMSLARHKYEVTATGIKELELLKEQIEMGDHDARMNNLTLLDQSRIV
;
A
#
# COMPACT_ATOMS: atom_id res chain seq x y z
N MET A 1 62.94 7.73 -0.18
CA MET A 1 62.23 8.88 -0.76
C MET A 1 61.25 8.31 -1.77
N SER A 2 60.13 7.73 -1.36
CA SER A 2 58.96 8.31 -0.67
C SER A 2 57.97 8.95 -1.67
N GLY A 3 56.70 8.57 -1.56
CA GLY A 3 55.56 9.23 -2.23
C GLY A 3 54.80 8.28 -3.17
N GLU A 4 54.08 7.30 -2.66
CA GLU A 4 52.66 7.38 -2.24
C GLU A 4 51.66 7.18 -3.40
N THR A 5 50.92 6.08 -3.31
CA THR A 5 49.63 5.85 -3.95
C THR A 5 48.64 6.99 -3.63
N PRO A 6 47.92 7.56 -4.60
CA PRO A 6 46.64 8.17 -4.32
C PRO A 6 45.56 7.10 -4.47
N ILE A 7 45.27 6.44 -3.34
CA ILE A 7 43.93 5.96 -3.04
C ILE A 7 43.08 7.23 -2.97
N GLN A 8 42.44 7.62 -4.08
CA GLN A 8 41.42 8.65 -4.07
C GLN A 8 40.07 7.94 -3.88
N SER A 9 39.82 7.44 -2.66
CA SER A 9 39.02 8.11 -1.63
C SER A 9 37.56 8.22 -2.10
N ALA A 10 36.75 7.18 -1.92
CA ALA A 10 35.91 6.99 -0.73
C ALA A 10 34.85 8.09 -0.44
N ASP A 11 34.81 9.17 -1.24
CA ASP A 11 33.92 10.32 -1.03
C ASP A 11 32.65 10.34 -1.90
N GLY A 12 32.41 9.29 -2.70
CA GLY A 12 31.14 9.12 -3.42
C GLY A 12 30.02 8.48 -2.58
N LEU A 13 30.30 8.05 -1.35
CA LEU A 13 29.38 7.23 -0.55
C LEU A 13 28.21 8.00 0.09
N HIS A 14 28.29 9.34 0.17
CA HIS A 14 27.33 10.18 0.89
C HIS A 14 26.62 11.23 0.02
N THR A 15 26.61 11.06 -1.30
CA THR A 15 25.84 11.94 -2.18
C THR A 15 24.36 11.55 -2.14
N PRO A 16 23.41 12.50 -2.03
CA PRO A 16 21.96 12.20 -2.04
C PRO A 16 21.53 11.33 -3.24
N ALA A 17 22.25 11.40 -4.36
CA ALA A 17 22.07 10.56 -5.55
C ALA A 17 22.33 9.06 -5.30
N TYR A 18 23.30 8.71 -4.45
CA TYR A 18 23.58 7.31 -4.10
C TYR A 18 22.46 6.72 -3.22
N LEU A 19 21.93 7.53 -2.28
CA LEU A 19 20.82 7.13 -1.42
C LEU A 19 19.52 6.95 -2.23
N SER A 20 19.22 7.85 -3.17
CA SER A 20 18.04 7.71 -4.04
C SER A 20 18.15 6.49 -4.95
N TRP A 21 19.33 6.21 -5.50
CA TRP A 21 19.59 4.98 -6.25
C TRP A 21 19.37 3.71 -5.40
N ARG A 22 19.90 3.65 -4.17
CA ARG A 22 19.68 2.51 -3.27
C ARG A 22 18.22 2.34 -2.89
N LYS A 23 17.50 3.43 -2.59
CA LYS A 23 16.06 3.41 -2.31
C LYS A 23 15.28 2.85 -3.50
N LEU A 24 15.63 3.26 -4.73
CA LEU A 24 15.00 2.78 -5.95
C LEU A 24 15.21 1.28 -6.15
N GLN A 25 16.45 0.80 -6.02
CA GLN A 25 16.79 -0.62 -6.14
C GLN A 25 16.08 -1.47 -5.07
N LEU A 26 16.01 -0.96 -3.84
CA LEU A 26 15.26 -1.61 -2.76
C LEU A 26 13.77 -1.72 -3.11
N SER A 27 13.14 -0.64 -3.59
CA SER A 27 11.73 -0.65 -3.96
C SER A 27 11.45 -1.62 -5.12
N ARG A 28 12.32 -1.64 -6.14
CA ARG A 28 12.28 -2.63 -7.23
C ARG A 28 12.34 -4.08 -6.70
N ALA A 29 13.26 -4.36 -5.78
CA ALA A 29 13.42 -5.68 -5.18
C ALA A 29 12.19 -6.07 -4.33
N LYS A 30 11.68 -5.14 -3.52
CA LYS A 30 10.47 -5.30 -2.69
C LYS A 30 9.25 -5.67 -3.55
N LEU A 31 9.01 -4.97 -4.66
CA LEU A 31 7.87 -5.26 -5.54
C LEU A 31 7.98 -6.64 -6.20
N LYS A 32 9.16 -7.02 -6.70
CA LYS A 32 9.37 -8.34 -7.30
C LYS A 32 9.20 -9.47 -6.28
N ALA A 33 9.69 -9.26 -5.06
CA ALA A 33 9.52 -10.23 -3.97
C ALA A 33 8.04 -10.35 -3.58
N SER A 34 7.37 -9.22 -3.31
CA SER A 34 5.95 -9.18 -2.94
C SER A 34 5.05 -9.80 -4.01
N SER A 35 5.38 -9.61 -5.28
CA SER A 35 4.64 -10.23 -6.38
C SER A 35 4.71 -11.75 -6.33
N LYS A 36 5.91 -12.31 -6.19
CA LYS A 36 6.11 -13.77 -6.10
C LYS A 36 5.46 -14.34 -4.84
N THR A 37 5.64 -13.71 -3.69
CA THR A 37 5.08 -14.21 -2.42
C THR A 37 3.55 -14.15 -2.44
N SER A 38 2.95 -13.08 -2.95
CA SER A 38 1.49 -12.95 -3.01
C SER A 38 0.87 -13.99 -3.94
N ALA A 39 1.48 -14.23 -5.10
CA ALA A 39 1.02 -15.28 -6.02
C ALA A 39 1.09 -16.69 -5.38
N LEU A 40 2.19 -17.00 -4.69
CA LEU A 40 2.37 -18.28 -4.01
C LEU A 40 1.38 -18.46 -2.85
N LEU A 41 1.24 -17.47 -1.97
CA LEU A 41 0.35 -17.55 -0.81
C LEU A 41 -1.12 -17.70 -1.23
N SER A 42 -1.57 -16.91 -2.20
CA SER A 42 -2.93 -17.06 -2.75
C SER A 42 -3.13 -18.41 -3.44
N GLY A 43 -2.13 -18.89 -4.19
CA GLY A 43 -2.19 -20.20 -4.84
C GLY A 43 -2.30 -21.33 -3.82
N PHE A 44 -1.46 -21.33 -2.78
CA PHE A 44 -1.50 -22.36 -1.74
C PHE A 44 -2.80 -22.33 -0.93
N ALA A 45 -3.31 -21.15 -0.58
CA ALA A 45 -4.59 -21.03 0.11
C ALA A 45 -5.75 -21.57 -0.75
N MET A 46 -5.76 -21.23 -2.04
CA MET A 46 -6.77 -21.72 -2.99
C MET A 46 -6.70 -23.24 -3.17
N VAL A 47 -5.50 -23.82 -3.28
CA VAL A 47 -5.31 -25.27 -3.34
C VAL A 47 -5.77 -25.94 -2.04
N ALA A 48 -5.39 -25.40 -0.87
CA ALA A 48 -5.83 -25.93 0.42
C ALA A 48 -7.36 -25.92 0.56
N MET A 49 -8.02 -24.88 0.05
CA MET A 49 -9.48 -24.79 0.05
C MET A 49 -10.15 -25.88 -0.80
N VAL A 50 -9.62 -26.21 -1.98
CA VAL A 50 -10.22 -27.27 -2.81
C VAL A 50 -9.87 -28.68 -2.34
N GLU A 51 -8.74 -28.82 -1.65
CA GLU A 51 -8.27 -30.10 -1.09
C GLU A 51 -8.89 -30.42 0.28
N VAL A 52 -9.58 -29.47 0.93
CA VAL A 52 -10.20 -29.72 2.24
C VAL A 52 -11.41 -30.65 2.10
N GLN A 53 -11.17 -31.93 2.33
CA GLN A 53 -12.24 -32.93 2.41
C GLN A 53 -12.95 -32.81 3.76
N LEU A 54 -14.22 -32.42 3.72
CA LEU A 54 -15.12 -32.40 4.87
C LEU A 54 -15.98 -33.66 4.86
N ASN A 55 -16.27 -34.19 6.05
CA ASN A 55 -17.21 -35.30 6.17
C ASN A 55 -18.61 -34.84 5.70
N PRO A 56 -19.44 -35.77 5.18
CA PRO A 56 -20.79 -35.44 4.75
C PRO A 56 -21.57 -34.72 5.86
N PRO A 57 -22.47 -33.78 5.50
CA PRO A 57 -23.19 -32.91 6.45
C PRO A 57 -24.00 -33.68 7.50
N GLU A 58 -24.35 -34.94 7.25
CA GLU A 58 -25.05 -35.81 8.21
C GLU A 58 -24.15 -36.36 9.33
N SER A 59 -22.83 -36.27 9.19
CA SER A 59 -21.84 -36.86 10.12
C SER A 59 -20.86 -35.87 10.73
N THR A 60 -20.69 -34.68 10.13
CA THR A 60 -19.84 -33.63 10.67
C THR A 60 -20.59 -32.76 11.67
N LYS A 61 -19.92 -32.39 12.77
CA LYS A 61 -20.48 -31.44 13.75
C LYS A 61 -20.03 -30.00 13.49
N VAL A 62 -19.33 -29.75 12.38
CA VAL A 62 -18.82 -28.43 12.02
C VAL A 62 -19.99 -27.46 11.80
N PRO A 63 -20.04 -26.32 12.50
CA PRO A 63 -21.11 -25.35 12.33
C PRO A 63 -20.98 -24.62 10.99
N ASN A 64 -22.12 -24.35 10.35
CA ASN A 64 -22.18 -23.63 9.06
C ASN A 64 -21.49 -22.26 9.12
N GLU A 65 -21.58 -21.57 10.25
CA GLU A 65 -20.93 -20.27 10.47
C GLU A 65 -19.42 -20.31 10.23
N MET A 66 -18.77 -21.43 10.57
CA MET A 66 -17.33 -21.59 10.41
C MET A 66 -16.93 -21.86 8.96
N LEU A 67 -17.77 -22.56 8.20
CA LEU A 67 -17.60 -22.73 6.76
C LEU A 67 -17.79 -21.42 5.99
N VAL A 68 -18.74 -20.60 6.44
CA VAL A 68 -18.93 -19.23 5.93
C VAL A 68 -17.71 -18.38 6.25
N ALA A 69 -17.22 -18.40 7.50
CA ALA A 69 -16.02 -17.66 7.90
C ALA A 69 -14.79 -18.10 7.09
N PHE A 70 -14.62 -19.41 6.87
CA PHE A 70 -13.58 -19.95 6.00
C PHE A 70 -13.68 -19.38 4.59
N THR A 71 -14.83 -19.50 3.94
CA THR A 71 -15.03 -19.04 2.56
C THR A 71 -14.81 -17.52 2.40
N VAL A 72 -15.31 -16.73 3.36
CA VAL A 72 -15.11 -15.28 3.38
C VAL A 72 -13.63 -14.94 3.58
N CYS A 73 -12.95 -15.62 4.50
CA CYS A 73 -11.53 -15.42 4.77
C CYS A 73 -10.67 -15.72 3.54
N THR A 74 -10.84 -16.87 2.89
CA THR A 74 -10.11 -17.22 1.67
C THR A 74 -10.37 -16.23 0.55
N THR A 75 -11.62 -15.79 0.38
CA THR A 75 -11.98 -14.82 -0.67
C THR A 75 -11.30 -13.48 -0.41
N LEU A 76 -11.33 -12.98 0.83
CA LEU A 76 -10.65 -11.74 1.20
C LEU A 76 -9.13 -11.87 1.05
N LEU A 77 -8.55 -13.02 1.43
CA LEU A 77 -7.12 -13.30 1.31
C LEU A 77 -6.68 -13.16 -0.15
N VAL A 78 -7.38 -13.84 -1.06
CA VAL A 78 -7.07 -13.78 -2.49
C VAL A 78 -7.27 -12.36 -3.01
N ALA A 79 -8.38 -11.71 -2.67
CA ALA A 79 -8.68 -10.35 -3.14
C ALA A 79 -7.60 -9.34 -2.71
N VAL A 80 -7.14 -9.39 -1.47
CA VAL A 80 -6.14 -8.46 -0.92
C VAL A 80 -4.75 -8.73 -1.52
N HIS A 81 -4.39 -9.98 -1.75
CA HIS A 81 -3.15 -10.30 -2.46
C HIS A 81 -3.21 -9.85 -3.92
N MET A 82 -4.35 -9.98 -4.60
CA MET A 82 -4.53 -9.40 -5.94
C MET A 82 -4.44 -7.87 -5.93
N LEU A 83 -4.94 -7.21 -4.89
CA LEU A 83 -4.76 -5.76 -4.71
C LEU A 83 -3.27 -5.40 -4.58
N ALA A 84 -2.50 -6.13 -3.77
CA ALA A 84 -1.05 -5.91 -3.64
C ALA A 84 -0.31 -6.12 -4.97
N LEU A 85 -0.73 -7.10 -5.77
CA LEU A 85 -0.20 -7.34 -7.12
C LEU A 85 -0.54 -6.20 -8.08
N MET A 86 -1.80 -5.75 -8.10
CA MET A 86 -2.24 -4.63 -8.92
C MET A 86 -1.42 -3.38 -8.61
N ILE A 87 -1.27 -3.06 -7.32
CA ILE A 87 -0.45 -1.91 -6.90
C ILE A 87 1.01 -2.09 -7.33
N SER A 88 1.58 -3.30 -7.22
CA SER A 88 2.94 -3.58 -7.68
C SER A 88 3.11 -3.38 -9.19
N THR A 89 2.13 -3.82 -9.98
CA THR A 89 2.09 -3.62 -11.45
C THR A 89 2.01 -2.14 -11.81
N CYS A 90 1.27 -1.34 -11.05
CA CYS A 90 1.16 0.09 -11.29
C CYS A 90 2.42 0.88 -10.86
N ILE A 91 3.13 0.46 -9.80
CA ILE A 91 4.35 1.16 -9.35
C ILE A 91 5.57 0.81 -10.22
N LEU A 92 5.69 -0.44 -10.68
CA LEU A 92 6.91 -0.95 -11.31
C LEU A 92 7.38 -0.12 -12.53
N PRO A 93 6.53 0.21 -13.53
CA PRO A 93 6.96 0.99 -14.69
C PRO A 93 7.55 2.35 -14.33
N ASN A 94 6.98 3.01 -13.31
CA ASN A 94 7.46 4.30 -12.85
C ASN A 94 8.84 4.17 -12.17
N ILE A 95 9.06 3.13 -11.37
CA ILE A 95 10.38 2.84 -10.77
C ILE A 95 11.43 2.55 -11.84
N GLU A 96 11.07 1.82 -12.90
CA GLU A 96 11.99 1.51 -13.99
C GLU A 96 12.33 2.75 -14.84
N ALA A 97 11.36 3.63 -15.09
CA ALA A 97 11.57 4.89 -15.79
C ALA A 97 12.54 5.82 -15.04
N VAL A 98 12.37 5.98 -13.72
CA VAL A 98 13.26 6.82 -12.88
C VAL A 98 14.68 6.24 -12.81
N GLY A 99 14.84 4.91 -12.83
CA GLY A 99 16.16 4.26 -12.80
C GLY A 99 16.98 4.43 -14.09
N ASN A 100 16.31 4.56 -15.23
CA ASN A 100 16.97 4.71 -16.53
C ASN A 100 17.42 6.16 -16.82
N LEU A 101 16.82 7.16 -16.17
CA LEU A 101 17.06 8.59 -16.41
C LEU A 101 18.21 9.20 -15.56
N HIS A 102 19.25 8.43 -15.21
CA HIS A 102 20.33 8.80 -14.27
C HIS A 102 21.22 10.01 -14.66
N SER A 103 20.78 10.99 -15.45
CA SER A 103 21.71 12.02 -15.96
C SER A 103 21.15 13.41 -16.23
N ILE A 104 19.95 13.80 -15.78
CA ILE A 104 19.55 15.22 -15.83
C ILE A 104 18.82 15.61 -14.54
N SER A 105 19.60 16.24 -13.66
CA SER A 105 19.14 17.21 -12.66
C SER A 105 18.01 18.08 -13.22
N LEU A 106 16.96 18.33 -12.43
CA LEU A 106 15.84 19.27 -12.69
C LEU A 106 14.55 18.69 -13.28
N VAL A 107 13.97 17.67 -12.66
CA VAL A 107 12.50 17.70 -12.53
C VAL A 107 12.19 17.95 -11.06
N HIS A 108 12.15 19.25 -10.76
CA HIS A 108 11.54 19.92 -9.63
C HIS A 108 10.65 19.01 -8.78
N GLU A 109 10.86 19.03 -7.46
CA GLU A 109 9.92 18.50 -6.46
C GLU A 109 8.49 18.78 -6.89
N SER A 110 7.83 17.75 -7.38
CA SER A 110 6.44 17.78 -7.80
C SER A 110 5.66 16.97 -6.77
N PRO A 111 4.34 17.23 -6.63
CA PRO A 111 3.42 16.49 -5.73
C PRO A 111 3.42 14.95 -5.91
N HIS A 112 4.18 14.45 -6.87
CA HIS A 112 4.43 13.05 -7.19
C HIS A 112 5.07 12.24 -6.04
N GLU A 113 5.98 12.81 -5.23
CA GLU A 113 6.64 12.03 -4.16
C GLU A 113 5.66 11.67 -3.03
N ARG A 114 4.75 12.58 -2.67
CA ARG A 114 3.67 12.30 -1.71
C ARG A 114 2.70 11.24 -2.24
N LEU A 115 2.37 11.29 -3.53
CA LEU A 115 1.52 10.29 -4.17
C LEU A 115 2.21 8.90 -4.15
N HIS A 116 3.50 8.84 -4.48
CA HIS A 116 4.25 7.58 -4.44
C HIS A 116 4.37 6.98 -3.04
N TRP A 117 4.62 7.82 -2.04
CA TRP A 117 4.66 7.38 -0.65
C TRP A 117 3.31 6.79 -0.21
N TYR A 118 2.18 7.38 -0.64
CA TYR A 118 0.85 6.82 -0.39
C TYR A 118 0.66 5.47 -1.07
N ILE A 119 1.03 5.33 -2.35
CA ILE A 119 0.92 4.06 -3.07
C ILE A 119 1.82 3.00 -2.41
N GLU A 120 3.02 3.36 -1.94
CA GLU A 120 3.92 2.45 -1.21
C GLU A 120 3.33 2.02 0.15
N ILE A 121 2.73 2.93 0.92
CA ILE A 121 2.05 2.56 2.17
C ILE A 121 0.83 1.68 1.88
N ALA A 122 0.02 1.99 0.87
CA ALA A 122 -1.13 1.19 0.49
C ALA A 122 -0.73 -0.22 0.05
N TRP A 123 0.36 -0.35 -0.71
CA TRP A 123 0.98 -1.63 -1.07
C TRP A 123 1.44 -2.41 0.17
N ALA A 124 2.16 -1.75 1.09
CA ALA A 124 2.66 -2.38 2.31
C ALA A 124 1.50 -2.84 3.20
N PHE A 125 0.46 -2.02 3.36
CA PHE A 125 -0.75 -2.34 4.10
C PHE A 125 -1.49 -3.53 3.49
N SER A 126 -1.65 -3.56 2.15
CA SER A 126 -2.31 -4.68 1.46
C SER A 126 -1.52 -5.98 1.60
N THR A 127 -0.19 -5.92 1.49
CA THR A 127 0.68 -7.09 1.71
C THR A 127 0.55 -7.59 3.15
N LEU A 128 0.55 -6.68 4.12
CA LEU A 128 0.44 -7.02 5.53
C LEU A 128 -0.92 -7.62 5.89
N LEU A 129 -2.00 -7.04 5.36
CA LEU A 129 -3.35 -7.55 5.57
C LEU A 129 -3.54 -8.93 4.92
N GLY A 130 -2.90 -9.18 3.77
CA GLY A 130 -2.83 -10.52 3.17
C GLY A 130 -2.14 -11.54 4.07
N LEU A 131 -1.03 -11.17 4.72
CA LEU A 131 -0.34 -12.05 5.69
C LEU A 131 -1.20 -12.36 6.93
N ILE A 132 -1.94 -11.36 7.44
CA ILE A 132 -2.89 -11.55 8.54
C ILE A 132 -3.99 -12.53 8.14
N LEU A 133 -4.60 -12.31 6.98
CA LEU A 133 -5.64 -13.19 6.46
C LEU A 133 -5.10 -14.60 6.21
N PHE A 134 -3.87 -14.75 5.72
CA PHE A 134 -3.23 -16.06 5.57
C PHE A 134 -3.03 -16.79 6.90
N LEU A 135 -2.71 -16.05 7.97
CA LEU A 135 -2.57 -16.65 9.30
C LEU A 135 -3.92 -17.06 9.91
N ILE A 136 -4.95 -16.24 9.71
CA ILE A 136 -6.34 -16.56 10.07
C ILE A 136 -6.82 -17.77 9.28
N GLU A 137 -6.53 -17.83 7.99
CA GLU A 137 -6.89 -18.94 7.10
C GLU A 137 -6.33 -20.26 7.61
N ILE A 138 -5.05 -20.30 7.98
CA ILE A 138 -4.43 -21.50 8.58
C ILE A 138 -5.11 -21.86 9.90
N ALA A 139 -5.45 -20.88 10.75
CA ALA A 139 -6.15 -21.14 12.00
C ALA A 139 -7.53 -21.78 11.76
N ILE A 140 -8.32 -21.22 10.83
CA ILE A 140 -9.63 -21.74 10.45
C ILE A 140 -9.49 -23.13 9.82
N LEU A 141 -8.51 -23.34 8.93
CA LEU A 141 -8.24 -24.64 8.31
C LEU A 141 -7.91 -25.71 9.34
N CYS A 142 -7.00 -25.44 10.28
CA CYS A 142 -6.69 -26.38 11.37
C CYS A 142 -7.94 -26.68 12.20
N TRP A 143 -8.73 -25.66 12.49
CA TRP A 143 -9.93 -25.83 13.27
C TRP A 143 -10.97 -26.68 12.57
N VAL A 144 -11.28 -26.38 11.29
CA VAL A 144 -12.21 -27.16 10.47
C VAL A 144 -11.72 -28.59 10.28
N LYS A 145 -10.42 -28.78 10.00
CA LYS A 145 -9.84 -30.11 9.73
C LYS A 145 -9.85 -31.02 10.97
N PHE A 146 -9.56 -30.48 12.15
CA PHE A 146 -9.47 -31.26 13.39
C PHE A 146 -10.74 -31.21 14.25
N TYR A 147 -11.79 -30.54 13.78
CA TYR A 147 -13.02 -30.33 14.54
C TYR A 147 -13.62 -31.64 15.09
N ASP A 148 -13.77 -32.65 14.23
CA ASP A 148 -14.36 -33.94 14.58
C ASP A 148 -13.31 -34.94 15.16
N LEU A 149 -12.01 -34.68 15.01
CA LEU A 149 -10.94 -35.58 15.45
C LEU A 149 -10.44 -35.27 16.86
N SER A 150 -10.06 -34.01 17.11
CA SER A 150 -9.42 -33.60 18.35
C SER A 150 -9.60 -32.10 18.56
N PRO A 151 -10.53 -31.68 19.43
CA PRO A 151 -10.70 -30.26 19.74
C PRO A 151 -9.47 -29.69 20.43
N THR A 152 -8.70 -30.51 21.17
CA THR A 152 -7.46 -30.07 21.81
C THR A 152 -6.38 -29.70 20.79
N ALA A 153 -6.27 -30.44 19.67
CA ALA A 153 -5.36 -30.11 18.59
C ALA A 153 -5.74 -28.80 17.89
N ALA A 154 -7.03 -28.61 17.58
CA ALA A 154 -7.55 -27.39 16.97
C ALA A 154 -7.29 -26.15 17.85
N TRP A 155 -7.63 -26.24 19.13
CA TRP A 155 -7.38 -25.15 20.10
C TRP A 155 -5.88 -24.86 20.26
N SER A 156 -5.04 -25.89 20.33
CA SER A 156 -3.59 -25.72 20.47
C SER A 156 -3.00 -24.96 19.28
N ALA A 157 -3.42 -25.30 18.05
CA ALA A 157 -3.00 -24.58 16.86
C ALA A 157 -3.39 -23.10 16.92
N CYS A 158 -4.65 -22.80 17.26
CA CYS A 158 -5.11 -21.41 17.38
C CYS A 158 -4.33 -20.63 18.44
N VAL A 159 -4.11 -21.20 19.63
CA VAL A 159 -3.41 -20.52 20.74
C VAL A 159 -1.98 -20.15 20.36
N VAL A 160 -1.27 -21.05 19.67
CA VAL A 160 0.12 -20.80 19.23
C VAL A 160 0.20 -19.67 18.20
N LEU A 161 -0.86 -19.44 17.41
CA LEU A 161 -0.89 -18.37 16.40
C LEU A 161 -1.19 -16.98 16.98
N ILE A 162 -1.82 -16.89 18.15
CA ILE A 162 -2.20 -15.62 18.81
C ILE A 162 -1.04 -14.62 18.94
N PRO A 163 0.14 -14.95 19.49
CA PRO A 163 1.21 -13.97 19.67
C PRO A 163 1.70 -13.38 18.35
N VAL A 164 1.78 -14.22 17.30
CA VAL A 164 2.17 -13.79 15.96
C VAL A 164 1.10 -12.85 15.39
N MET A 165 -0.18 -13.22 15.52
CA MET A 165 -1.31 -12.38 15.13
C MET A 165 -1.28 -11.00 15.79
N ILE A 166 -0.98 -10.90 17.09
CA ILE A 166 -0.92 -9.62 17.80
C ILE A 166 0.15 -8.69 17.20
N VAL A 167 1.33 -9.23 16.88
CA VAL A 167 2.41 -8.46 16.26
C VAL A 167 1.97 -7.92 14.89
N PHE A 168 1.38 -8.77 14.05
CA PHE A 168 0.87 -8.35 12.75
C PHE A 168 -0.25 -7.31 12.86
N LEU A 169 -1.17 -7.45 13.82
CA LEU A 169 -2.22 -6.47 14.08
C LEU A 169 -1.64 -5.12 14.50
N ALA A 170 -0.63 -5.09 15.36
CA ALA A 170 0.02 -3.86 15.79
C ALA A 170 0.62 -3.10 14.58
N PHE A 171 1.29 -3.82 13.68
CA PHE A 171 1.76 -3.22 12.43
C PHE A 171 0.60 -2.76 11.54
N ALA A 172 -0.47 -3.54 11.42
CA ALA A 172 -1.61 -3.18 10.58
C ALA A 172 -2.30 -1.91 11.07
N ILE A 173 -2.47 -1.75 12.39
CA ILE A 173 -2.99 -0.53 13.00
C ILE A 173 -2.04 0.64 12.74
N HIS A 174 -0.73 0.45 12.88
CA HIS A 174 0.26 1.48 12.58
C HIS A 174 0.16 1.97 11.13
N PHE A 175 0.11 1.05 10.15
CA PHE A 175 -0.02 1.41 8.74
C PHE A 175 -1.39 2.02 8.41
N TYR A 176 -2.48 1.49 9.01
CA TYR A 176 -3.82 2.06 8.85
C TYR A 176 -3.89 3.51 9.36
N MET A 177 -3.37 3.77 10.56
CA MET A 177 -3.31 5.13 11.10
C MET A 177 -2.41 6.05 10.27
N SER A 178 -1.35 5.51 9.66
CA SER A 178 -0.47 6.27 8.76
C SER A 178 -1.20 6.67 7.48
N LEU A 179 -2.00 5.78 6.90
CA LEU A 179 -2.87 6.09 5.77
C LEU A 179 -3.96 7.09 6.15
N ALA A 180 -4.64 6.87 7.28
CA ALA A 180 -5.76 7.70 7.72
C ALA A 180 -5.33 9.14 8.02
N ARG A 181 -4.26 9.34 8.81
CA ARG A 181 -3.74 10.69 9.13
C ARG A 181 -3.41 11.49 7.88
N HIS A 182 -2.83 10.86 6.88
CA HIS A 182 -2.46 11.55 5.65
C HIS A 182 -3.68 11.78 4.72
N LYS A 183 -4.70 10.91 4.73
CA LYS A 183 -5.97 11.22 4.04
C LYS A 183 -6.60 12.50 4.59
N TYR A 184 -6.58 12.69 5.91
CA TYR A 184 -7.06 13.94 6.52
C TYR A 184 -6.23 15.14 6.07
N GLU A 185 -4.90 15.03 6.04
CA GLU A 185 -4.00 16.10 5.58
C GLU A 185 -4.22 16.47 4.10
N VAL A 186 -4.35 15.46 3.23
CA VAL A 186 -4.57 15.67 1.78
C VAL A 186 -5.94 16.26 1.51
N THR A 187 -6.99 15.78 2.17
CA THR A 187 -8.34 16.33 2.00
C THR A 187 -8.43 17.76 2.53
N ALA A 188 -7.82 18.06 3.67
CA ALA A 188 -7.79 19.42 4.21
C ALA A 188 -6.99 20.39 3.31
N THR A 189 -5.85 19.95 2.78
CA THR A 189 -5.03 20.76 1.86
C THR A 189 -5.75 20.99 0.54
N GLY A 190 -6.42 19.97 0.00
CA GLY A 190 -7.19 20.09 -1.24
C GLY A 190 -8.37 21.06 -1.13
N ILE A 191 -9.05 21.11 0.03
CA ILE A 191 -10.11 22.11 0.28
C ILE A 191 -9.52 23.52 0.29
N LYS A 192 -8.37 23.72 0.96
CA LYS A 192 -7.71 25.02 1.06
C LYS A 192 -7.21 25.54 -0.29
N GLU A 193 -6.69 24.66 -1.16
CA GLU A 193 -6.30 25.04 -2.53
C GLU A 193 -7.52 25.44 -3.38
N LEU A 194 -8.65 24.73 -3.23
CA LEU A 194 -9.89 25.08 -3.91
C LEU A 194 -10.46 26.43 -3.44
N GLU A 195 -10.37 26.72 -2.14
CA GLU A 195 -10.76 28.02 -1.58
C GLU A 195 -9.91 29.16 -2.13
N LEU A 196 -8.58 28.97 -2.20
CA LEU A 196 -7.68 29.97 -2.79
C LEU A 196 -7.96 30.19 -4.29
N LEU A 197 -8.26 29.13 -5.04
CA LEU A 197 -8.65 29.25 -6.46
C LEU A 197 -9.99 29.99 -6.61
N LYS A 198 -10.96 29.72 -5.73
CA LYS A 198 -12.24 30.44 -5.70
C LYS A 198 -12.03 31.93 -5.42
N GLU A 199 -11.23 32.29 -4.42
CA GLU A 199 -10.91 33.68 -4.09
C GLU A 199 -10.24 34.41 -5.25
N GLN A 200 -9.30 33.76 -5.96
CA GLN A 200 -8.65 34.35 -7.14
C GLN A 200 -9.63 34.62 -8.29
N ILE A 201 -10.61 33.73 -8.51
CA ILE A 201 -11.64 33.93 -9.53
C ILE A 201 -12.60 35.06 -9.13
N GLU A 202 -13.02 35.11 -7.87
CA GLU A 202 -13.90 36.18 -7.36
C GLU A 202 -13.22 37.56 -7.44
N MET A 203 -11.91 37.65 -7.13
CA MET A 203 -11.14 38.88 -7.31
C MET A 203 -11.01 39.28 -8.79
N GLY A 204 -10.70 38.33 -9.68
CA GLY A 204 -10.60 38.59 -11.11
C GLY A 204 -11.91 39.04 -11.76
N ASP A 205 -13.05 38.47 -11.34
CA ASP A 205 -14.38 38.89 -11.80
C ASP A 205 -14.72 40.31 -11.30
N HIS A 206 -14.36 40.62 -10.05
CA HIS A 206 -14.59 41.94 -9.47
C HIS A 206 -13.79 43.04 -10.20
N ASP A 207 -12.52 42.78 -10.54
CA ASP A 207 -11.68 43.70 -11.31
C ASP A 207 -12.17 43.86 -12.75
N ALA A 208 -12.57 42.78 -13.42
CA ALA A 208 -13.14 42.84 -14.77
C ALA A 208 -14.44 43.67 -14.82
N ARG A 209 -15.29 43.52 -13.79
CA ARG A 209 -16.54 44.25 -13.68
C ARG A 209 -16.31 45.74 -13.37
N MET A 210 -15.31 46.07 -12.54
CA MET A 210 -14.97 47.45 -12.21
C MET A 210 -14.36 48.19 -13.42
N ASN A 211 -13.49 47.53 -14.19
CA ASN A 211 -12.91 48.07 -15.41
C ASN A 211 -13.98 48.35 -16.49
N ASN A 212 -14.98 47.47 -16.63
CA ASN A 212 -16.09 47.69 -17.56
C ASN A 212 -16.97 48.89 -17.17
N LEU A 213 -17.21 49.10 -15.87
CA LEU A 213 -17.94 50.26 -15.37
C LEU A 213 -17.20 51.58 -15.63
N THR A 214 -15.88 51.61 -15.44
CA THR A 214 -15.07 52.79 -15.74
C THR A 214 -15.02 53.13 -17.23
N LEU A 215 -15.00 52.12 -18.12
CA LEU A 215 -15.06 52.36 -19.57
C LEU A 215 -16.43 52.90 -20.00
N LEU A 216 -17.52 52.42 -19.41
CA LEU A 216 -18.85 52.93 -19.68
C LEU A 216 -19.02 54.38 -19.21
N ASP A 217 -18.45 54.74 -18.06
CA ASP A 217 -18.47 56.11 -17.55
C ASP A 217 -17.66 57.07 -18.45
N GLN A 218 -16.48 56.63 -18.89
CA GLN A 218 -15.64 57.40 -19.81
C GLN A 218 -16.30 57.60 -21.19
N SER A 219 -17.08 56.62 -21.66
CA SER A 219 -17.84 56.74 -22.92
C SER A 219 -19.06 57.67 -22.83
N ARG A 220 -19.53 58.02 -21.62
CA ARG A 220 -20.69 58.89 -21.40
C ARG A 220 -20.30 60.37 -21.28
N ILE A 221 -19.00 60.68 -21.16
CA ILE A 221 -18.44 62.03 -20.96
C ILE A 221 -17.96 62.66 -22.30
N VAL A 222 -18.03 61.93 -23.42
CA VAL A 222 -17.70 62.42 -24.77
C VAL A 222 -18.95 62.76 -25.57
#